data_AF-A0A847C7N0-F1
#
_entry.id   AF-A0A847C7N0-F1
#
_cell.length_a   1.000
_cell.length_b   1.000
_cell.length_c   1.000
_cell.angle_alpha   90.00
_cell.angle_beta   90.00
_cell.angle_gamma   90.00
#
_symmetry.space_group_name_H-M   'P 1'
#
loop_
_entity.id
_entity.type
_entity.pdbx_description
1 polymer ?
#
loop_
_entity_poly.entity_id
_entity_poly.type
_entity_poly.pdbx_seq_one_letter_code
_entity_poly.pdbx_strand_id
1 'polypeptide(L)'
;MLTGKERAELRKHANTLETVCYIGKDNIDEQVVEGIAGALKARELIKIKVQENSMYTAREASAEICEKLGAEPIQTIGRRFVIYKRNKKIDKYGI
;
A
#
# COMPACT_ATOMS: atom_id res chain seq x y z
N MET A 1 -5.79 8.35 -11.44
CA MET A 1 -6.26 7.14 -12.14
C MET A 1 -5.14 6.66 -13.03
N LEU A 2 -4.50 5.57 -12.63
CA LEU A 2 -3.43 4.91 -13.38
C LEU A 2 -3.97 4.22 -14.64
N THR A 3 -3.24 4.30 -15.74
CA THR A 3 -3.52 3.50 -16.94
C THR A 3 -3.19 2.01 -16.71
N GLY A 4 -3.73 1.14 -17.56
CA GLY A 4 -3.45 -0.30 -17.47
C GLY A 4 -1.96 -0.64 -17.59
N LYS A 5 -1.21 0.11 -18.42
CA LYS A 5 0.23 -0.07 -18.62
C LYS A 5 1.02 0.32 -17.36
N GLU A 6 0.75 1.52 -16.85
CA GLU A 6 1.28 2.06 -15.60
C GLU A 6 1.06 1.11 -14.41
N ARG A 7 -0.16 0.58 -14.27
CA ARG A 7 -0.48 -0.38 -13.21
C ARG A 7 0.27 -1.71 -13.38
N ALA A 8 0.48 -2.16 -14.62
CA ALA A 8 1.26 -3.37 -14.88
C ALA A 8 2.75 -3.19 -14.53
N GLU A 9 3.33 -2.03 -14.80
CA GLU A 9 4.69 -1.69 -14.40
C GLU A 9 4.84 -1.65 -12.88
N LEU A 10 3.95 -0.94 -12.18
CA LEU A 10 3.92 -0.93 -10.71
C LEU A 10 3.78 -2.32 -10.11
N ARG A 11 2.98 -3.20 -10.71
CA ARG A 11 2.87 -4.60 -10.26
C ARG A 11 4.19 -5.36 -10.39
N LYS A 12 4.97 -5.12 -11.44
CA LYS A 12 6.30 -5.76 -11.60
C LYS A 12 7.23 -5.35 -10.45
N HIS A 13 7.33 -4.05 -10.18
CA HIS A 13 8.11 -3.53 -9.05
C HIS A 13 7.58 -4.04 -7.71
N ALA A 14 6.27 -4.07 -7.55
CA ALA A 14 5.61 -4.53 -6.34
C ALA A 14 5.96 -5.96 -5.96
N ASN A 15 6.14 -6.86 -6.92
CA ASN A 15 6.44 -8.27 -6.63
C ASN A 15 7.79 -8.44 -5.92
N THR A 16 8.79 -7.63 -6.24
CA THR A 16 10.13 -7.69 -5.62
C THR A 16 10.26 -6.93 -4.32
N LEU A 17 9.28 -6.09 -3.95
CA LEU A 17 9.33 -5.33 -2.69
C LEU A 17 9.20 -6.25 -1.47
N GLU A 18 9.99 -5.97 -0.44
CA GLU A 18 9.74 -6.54 0.87
C GLU A 18 8.53 -5.88 1.53
N THR A 19 7.95 -6.57 2.51
CA THR A 19 6.86 -5.99 3.31
C THR A 19 7.47 -5.01 4.31
N VAL A 20 7.00 -3.77 4.29
CA VAL A 20 7.57 -2.69 5.12
C VAL A 20 6.62 -2.24 6.23
N CYS A 21 5.34 -2.60 6.13
CA CYS A 21 4.33 -2.28 7.13
C CYS A 21 3.46 -3.51 7.42
N TYR A 22 2.90 -3.55 8.64
CA TYR A 22 2.07 -4.65 9.11
C TYR A 22 0.79 -4.11 9.75
N ILE A 23 -0.33 -4.79 9.50
CA ILE A 23 -1.62 -4.50 10.15
C ILE A 23 -1.91 -5.65 11.11
N GLY A 24 -1.96 -5.33 12.39
CA GLY A 24 -2.15 -6.30 13.47
C GLY A 24 -3.61 -6.59 13.77
N LYS A 25 -3.85 -7.06 15.00
CA LYS A 25 -5.18 -7.35 15.54
C LYS A 25 -6.03 -6.08 15.71
N ASP A 26 -5.36 -4.96 15.96
CA ASP A 26 -6.00 -3.68 16.23
C ASP A 26 -6.65 -3.09 14.97
N ASN A 27 -7.50 -2.09 15.20
CA ASN A 27 -8.16 -1.37 14.12
C ASN A 27 -7.15 -0.61 13.26
N ILE A 28 -7.55 -0.22 12.05
CA ILE A 28 -6.79 0.72 11.22
C ILE A 28 -7.00 2.13 11.80
N ASP A 29 -6.36 2.38 12.94
CA ASP A 29 -6.40 3.64 13.66
C ASP A 29 -5.46 4.68 13.05
N GLU A 30 -5.47 5.89 13.61
CA GLU A 30 -4.68 7.01 13.13
C GLU A 30 -3.17 6.72 13.18
N GLN A 31 -2.68 6.02 14.20
CA GLN A 31 -1.26 5.70 14.35
C GLN A 31 -0.79 4.75 13.24
N VAL A 32 -1.58 3.72 12.93
CA VAL A 32 -1.30 2.80 11.82
C VAL A 32 -1.30 3.55 10.49
N VAL A 33 -2.31 4.39 10.28
CA VAL A 33 -2.47 5.18 9.05
C VAL A 33 -1.30 6.15 8.87
N GLU A 34 -0.87 6.85 9.91
CA GLU A 34 0.27 7.76 9.88
C GLU A 34 1.59 7.03 9.60
N GLY A 35 1.81 5.87 10.22
CA GLY A 35 2.99 5.05 9.96
C GLY A 35 3.07 4.59 8.50
N ILE A 36 1.94 4.14 7.94
CA ILE A 36 1.83 3.76 6.53
C ILE A 36 2.00 5.00 5.63
N ALA A 37 1.43 6.14 6.00
CA ALA A 37 1.58 7.39 5.26
C ALA A 37 3.05 7.84 5.19
N GLY A 38 3.79 7.72 6.29
CA GLY A 38 5.22 8.00 6.35
C GLY A 38 6.01 7.10 5.41
N ALA A 39 5.77 5.79 5.46
CA ALA A 39 6.40 4.83 4.55
C ALA A 39 6.07 5.11 3.08
N LEU A 40 4.81 5.43 2.77
CA LEU A 40 4.32 5.74 1.43
C LEU A 40 4.85 7.09 0.90
N LYS A 41 5.14 8.03 1.79
CA LYS A 41 5.75 9.31 1.42
C LYS A 41 7.24 9.14 1.10
N ALA A 42 7.91 8.24 1.83
CA ALA A 42 9.30 7.88 1.60
C ALA A 42 9.50 7.01 0.37
N ARG A 43 8.53 6.15 0.05
CA ARG A 43 8.53 5.21 -1.08
C ARG A 43 7.17 5.28 -1.75
N GLU A 44 7.10 5.73 -3.00
CA GLU A 44 5.83 5.93 -3.70
C GLU A 44 5.00 4.63 -3.81
N LEU A 45 5.66 3.47 -3.66
CA LEU A 45 5.09 2.13 -3.73
C LEU A 45 5.52 1.31 -2.50
N ILE A 46 4.56 0.80 -1.73
CA ILE A 46 4.85 -0.03 -0.55
C ILE A 46 4.02 -1.30 -0.50
N LYS A 47 4.59 -2.36 0.08
CA LYS A 47 3.92 -3.63 0.35
C LYS A 47 3.62 -3.75 1.84
N ILE A 48 2.36 -4.02 2.17
CA ILE A 48 1.85 -4.16 3.53
C ILE A 48 1.32 -5.60 3.72
N LYS A 49 1.54 -6.19 4.89
CA LYS A 49 0.98 -7.50 5.27
C LYS A 49 -0.05 -7.32 6.37
N VAL A 50 -1.22 -7.91 6.17
CA VAL A 50 -2.19 -8.08 7.25
C VAL A 50 -1.86 -9.34 8.03
N GLN A 51 -1.58 -9.21 9.33
CA GLN A 51 -1.25 -10.31 10.22
C GLN A 51 -2.46 -11.21 10.44
N GLU A 52 -2.25 -12.50 10.73
CA GLU A 52 -3.32 -13.51 10.82
C GLU A 52 -4.33 -13.25 11.93
N ASN A 53 -3.92 -12.52 12.98
CA ASN A 53 -4.76 -12.09 14.09
C ASN A 53 -5.61 -10.85 13.77
N SER A 54 -5.45 -10.23 12.60
CA SER A 54 -6.25 -9.09 12.17
C SER A 54 -7.66 -9.51 11.80
N MET A 55 -8.64 -8.70 12.19
CA MET A 55 -10.02 -8.84 11.75
C MET A 55 -10.20 -8.44 10.28
N TYR A 56 -9.23 -7.74 9.69
CA TYR A 56 -9.30 -7.29 8.31
C TYR A 56 -8.75 -8.35 7.35
N THR A 57 -9.38 -8.44 6.19
CA THR A 57 -8.76 -9.02 5.01
C THR A 57 -7.78 -8.01 4.38
N ALA A 58 -6.83 -8.50 3.58
CA ALA A 58 -5.93 -7.63 2.83
C ALA A 58 -6.66 -6.73 1.82
N ARG A 59 -7.89 -7.09 1.41
CA ARG A 59 -8.70 -6.30 0.49
C ARG A 59 -9.40 -5.14 1.21
N GLU A 60 -10.00 -5.42 2.36
CA GLU A 60 -10.64 -4.40 3.20
C GLU A 60 -9.62 -3.38 3.70
N ALA A 61 -8.51 -3.87 4.26
CA ALA A 61 -7.44 -2.99 4.74
C ALA A 61 -6.87 -2.12 3.61
N SER A 62 -6.67 -2.69 2.42
CA SER A 62 -6.22 -1.94 1.25
C SER A 62 -7.20 -0.84 0.87
N ALA A 63 -8.50 -1.13 0.81
CA ALA A 63 -9.52 -0.15 0.48
C ALA A 63 -9.56 0.99 1.50
N GLU A 64 -9.61 0.66 2.79
CA GLU A 64 -9.68 1.64 3.88
C GLU A 64 -8.45 2.57 3.90
N ILE A 65 -7.25 1.99 3.78
CA ILE A 65 -6.01 2.77 3.76
C ILE A 65 -5.92 3.63 2.50
N CYS A 66 -6.32 3.10 1.33
CA CYS A 66 -6.31 3.88 0.09
C CYS A 66 -7.26 5.07 0.17
N GLU A 67 -8.43 4.90 0.77
CA GLU A 67 -9.40 5.98 0.99
C GLU A 67 -8.82 7.05 1.92
N LYS A 68 -8.30 6.66 3.09
CA LYS A 68 -7.71 7.59 4.07
C LYS A 68 -6.49 8.34 3.53
N LEU A 69 -5.65 7.67 2.76
CA LEU A 69 -4.39 8.24 2.26
C LEU A 69 -4.51 8.84 0.86
N GLY A 70 -5.64 8.70 0.16
CA GLY A 70 -5.76 9.09 -1.25
C GLY A 70 -4.72 8.36 -2.12
N ALA A 71 -4.53 7.07 -1.87
CA ALA A 71 -3.63 6.19 -2.61
C ALA A 71 -4.42 5.30 -3.59
N GLU A 72 -3.72 4.72 -4.57
CA GLU A 72 -4.30 3.75 -5.50
C GLU A 72 -3.86 2.32 -5.14
N PRO A 73 -4.80 1.37 -5.03
CA PRO A 73 -4.45 -0.03 -4.80
C PRO A 73 -3.86 -0.65 -6.07
N ILE A 74 -2.73 -1.34 -5.97
CA ILE A 74 -2.04 -1.93 -7.13
C ILE A 74 -2.37 -3.41 -7.28
N GLN A 75 -2.15 -4.16 -6.20
CA GLN A 75 -2.34 -5.61 -6.15
C GLN A 75 -2.60 -6.09 -4.71
N THR A 76 -3.36 -7.17 -4.60
CA THR A 76 -3.52 -7.94 -3.36
C THR A 76 -3.11 -9.39 -3.66
N ILE A 77 -2.26 -9.97 -2.81
CA ILE A 77 -1.71 -11.32 -2.94
C ILE A 77 -1.79 -12.01 -1.58
N GLY A 78 -2.76 -12.90 -1.41
CA GLY A 78 -3.05 -13.52 -0.11
C GLY A 78 -3.32 -12.47 0.97
N ARG A 79 -2.56 -12.51 2.07
CA ARG A 79 -2.65 -11.52 3.16
C ARG A 79 -1.81 -10.25 2.95
N ARG A 80 -1.20 -10.07 1.77
CA ARG A 80 -0.39 -8.88 1.45
C ARG A 80 -1.11 -8.03 0.42
N PHE A 81 -0.90 -6.73 0.48
CA PHE A 81 -1.38 -5.81 -0.53
C PHE A 81 -0.36 -4.70 -0.77
N VAL A 82 -0.50 -4.05 -1.91
CA VAL A 82 0.42 -3.03 -2.38
C VAL A 82 -0.39 -1.81 -2.78
N ILE A 83 0.03 -0.66 -2.28
CA ILE A 83 -0.57 0.64 -2.56
C ILE A 83 0.47 1.56 -3.16
N TYR A 84 0.01 2.47 -4.01
CA TYR A 84 0.83 3.48 -4.66
C TYR A 84 0.23 4.85 -4.44
N LYS A 85 1.07 5.84 -4.17
CA LYS A 85 0.66 7.24 -4.21
C LYS A 85 1.77 8.05 -4.85
N ARG A 86 1.44 8.67 -5.98
CA ARG A 86 2.36 9.54 -6.70
C ARG A 86 2.79 10.69 -5.80
N ASN A 87 4.08 10.85 -5.61
CA ASN A 87 4.68 11.95 -4.89
C ASN A 87 5.01 13.07 -5.88
N LYS A 88 4.44 14.26 -5.70
CA LYS A 88 4.70 15.40 -6.60
C LYS A 88 6.16 15.88 -6.59
N LYS A 89 6.97 15.44 -5.61
CA LYS A 89 8.39 15.80 -5.49
C LYS A 89 9.37 14.77 -6.09
N ILE A 90 8.91 13.57 -6.42
CA ILE A 90 9.73 12.44 -6.94
C ILE A 90 8.99 11.94 -8.18
N ASP A 91 9.49 12.15 -9.41
CA ASP A 91 8.65 11.95 -10.60
C ASP A 91 8.70 10.55 -11.24
N LYS A 92 7.49 10.19 -11.69
CA LYS A 92 6.96 9.13 -12.57
C LYS A 92 7.03 7.65 -12.19
N TYR A 93 8.12 7.09 -11.69
CA TYR A 93 8.18 5.75 -11.04
C TYR A 93 9.50 5.57 -10.26
N GLY A 94 9.95 6.62 -9.58
CA GLY A 94 11.17 6.57 -8.77
C GLY A 94 10.89 5.85 -7.44
N ILE A 95 10.73 4.52 -7.49
CA ILE A 95 10.57 3.66 -6.30
C ILE A 95 11.53 4.06 -5.18
#